data_AF-A0A442HIM1-F1
#
_entry.id   AF-A0A442HIM1-F1
#
_cell.length_a   1.000
_cell.length_b   1.000
_cell.length_c   1.000
_cell.angle_alpha   90.00
_cell.angle_beta   90.00
_cell.angle_gamma   90.00
#
_symmetry.space_group_name_H-M   'P 1'
#
loop_
_entity.id
_entity.type
_entity.pdbx_description
1 polymer ?
#
loop_
_entity_poly.entity_id
_entity_poly.type
_entity_poly.pdbx_seq_one_letter_code
_entity_poly.pdbx_strand_id
1 'polypeptide(L)'
;MRMAYLALMGLQLAASPVAGGGTGSYVVTGDAIMAPLVGGKGDPARGAALISDRQRSLCTLCHSGPFPDSHLHGTLAPDLTGVGARLSEGQIRLRVVDMKRLAPNTIMPSYYRVAEEQGRRVATVWRGKPILTGADIEDIVAYLTTLKG
;
A
#
# COMPACT_ATOMS: atom_id res chain seq x y z
N MET A 1 60.08 8.90 26.64
CA MET A 1 59.21 7.76 26.29
C MET A 1 57.89 8.32 25.79
N ARG A 2 57.54 8.12 24.51
CA ARG A 2 56.33 8.69 23.88
C ARG A 2 55.11 7.82 24.20
N MET A 3 54.10 8.36 24.89
CA MET A 3 52.79 7.73 25.04
C MET A 3 51.90 8.14 23.87
N ALA A 4 51.50 7.18 23.05
CA ALA A 4 50.49 7.33 22.01
C ALA A 4 49.12 7.01 22.61
N TYR A 5 48.17 7.95 22.51
CA TYR A 5 46.75 7.69 22.80
C TYR A 5 46.02 7.50 21.48
N LEU A 6 45.55 6.27 21.23
CA LEU A 6 44.57 5.98 20.18
C LEU A 6 43.20 6.48 20.64
N ALA A 7 42.61 7.41 19.90
CA ALA A 7 41.21 7.77 20.06
C ALA A 7 40.33 6.79 19.27
N LEU A 8 39.58 5.93 19.98
CA LEU A 8 38.49 5.16 19.38
C LEU A 8 37.30 6.09 19.15
N MET A 9 36.93 6.28 17.89
CA MET A 9 35.74 7.02 17.48
C MET A 9 34.60 6.01 17.29
N GLY A 10 33.67 5.96 18.25
CA GLY A 10 32.55 5.02 18.24
C GLY A 10 31.48 5.42 17.20
N LEU A 11 31.13 4.48 16.32
CA LEU A 11 30.05 4.63 15.34
C LEU A 11 28.70 4.45 16.04
N GLN A 12 27.95 5.55 16.20
CA GLN A 12 26.59 5.53 16.78
C GLN A 12 25.56 5.20 15.70
N LEU A 13 25.00 3.99 15.76
CA LEU A 13 23.79 3.63 15.01
C LEU A 13 22.59 4.38 15.61
N ALA A 14 22.06 5.36 14.88
CA ALA A 14 20.77 5.96 15.20
C ALA A 14 19.63 5.06 14.72
N ALA A 15 18.96 4.36 15.65
CA ALA A 15 17.72 3.65 15.35
C ALA A 15 16.58 4.67 15.20
N SER A 16 15.98 4.75 14.01
CA SER A 16 14.76 5.55 13.80
C SER A 16 13.54 4.84 14.40
N PRO A 17 12.56 5.58 14.96
CA PRO A 17 11.37 4.96 15.51
C PRO A 17 10.51 4.40 14.37
N VAL A 18 10.17 3.11 14.45
CA VAL A 18 9.05 2.57 13.68
C VAL A 18 7.78 3.15 14.27
N ALA A 19 7.20 4.13 13.58
CA ALA A 19 5.86 4.60 13.87
C ALA A 19 4.87 3.45 13.64
N GLY A 20 4.37 2.86 14.72
CA GLY A 20 3.19 2.02 14.69
C GLY A 20 1.97 2.88 14.38
N GLY A 21 1.73 3.15 13.09
CA GLY A 21 0.58 3.94 12.65
C GLY A 21 -0.71 3.15 12.84
N GLY A 22 -1.56 3.60 13.77
CA GLY A 22 -2.96 3.18 13.79
C GLY A 22 -3.62 3.51 12.45
N THR A 23 -4.56 2.67 12.01
CA THR A 23 -5.36 2.97 10.81
C THR A 23 -6.19 4.21 11.07
N GLY A 24 -6.00 5.25 10.26
CA GLY A 24 -6.84 6.44 10.28
C GLY A 24 -8.28 6.09 9.87
N SER A 25 -9.25 6.77 10.45
CA SER A 25 -10.64 6.69 9.99
C SER A 25 -10.79 7.35 8.62
N TYR A 26 -11.53 6.72 7.71
CA TYR A 26 -11.88 7.28 6.41
C TYR A 26 -13.39 7.32 6.23
N VAL A 27 -13.88 8.27 5.42
CA VAL A 27 -15.30 8.41 5.08
C VAL A 27 -15.53 7.93 3.65
N VAL A 28 -16.52 7.05 3.50
CA VAL A 28 -16.97 6.58 2.19
C VAL A 28 -18.17 7.41 1.76
N THR A 29 -18.11 7.98 0.55
CA THR A 29 -19.21 8.73 -0.08
C THR A 29 -19.52 8.09 -1.42
N GLY A 30 -20.68 7.43 -1.53
CA GLY A 30 -21.00 6.61 -2.69
C GLY A 30 -20.01 5.45 -2.84
N ASP A 31 -19.35 5.36 -4.00
CA ASP A 31 -18.35 4.33 -4.31
C ASP A 31 -16.90 4.83 -4.19
N ALA A 32 -16.66 5.85 -3.35
CA ALA A 32 -15.38 6.53 -3.27
C ALA A 32 -14.98 6.99 -1.87
N ILE A 33 -13.68 7.17 -1.66
CA ILE A 33 -13.08 7.89 -0.53
C ILE A 33 -12.48 9.18 -1.09
N MET A 34 -13.17 10.31 -0.88
CA MET A 34 -12.81 11.59 -1.50
C MET A 34 -11.54 12.20 -0.90
N ALA A 35 -11.44 12.18 0.43
CA ALA A 35 -10.28 12.73 1.13
C ALA A 35 -9.10 11.73 1.11
N PRO A 36 -7.86 12.21 0.95
CA PRO A 36 -6.67 11.39 1.17
C PRO A 36 -6.64 10.79 2.59
N LEU A 37 -6.05 9.61 2.73
CA LEU A 37 -5.90 8.93 4.03
C LEU A 37 -4.88 9.61 4.93
N VAL A 38 -3.92 10.32 4.33
CA VAL A 38 -2.86 11.07 5.01
C VAL A 38 -2.64 12.40 4.29
N GLY A 39 -2.04 13.37 4.99
CA GLY A 39 -1.64 14.63 4.37
C GLY A 39 -0.50 14.44 3.36
N GLY A 40 -0.47 15.30 2.34
CA GLY A 40 0.53 15.26 1.27
C GLY A 40 0.01 14.63 -0.03
N LYS A 41 0.79 14.76 -1.11
CA LYS A 41 0.49 14.15 -2.40
C LYS A 41 1.23 12.82 -2.52
N GLY A 42 0.53 11.78 -2.99
CA GLY A 42 1.17 10.49 -3.30
C GLY A 42 2.23 10.62 -4.40
N ASP A 43 3.23 9.76 -4.33
CA ASP A 43 4.33 9.66 -5.29
C ASP A 43 4.08 8.49 -6.25
N PRO A 44 3.84 8.76 -7.56
CA PRO A 44 3.55 7.71 -8.53
C PRO A 44 4.74 6.77 -8.78
N ALA A 45 5.99 7.19 -8.55
CA ALA A 45 7.14 6.31 -8.71
C ALA A 45 7.18 5.26 -7.59
N ARG A 46 6.90 5.67 -6.34
CA ARG A 46 6.73 4.74 -5.22
C ARG A 46 5.50 3.85 -5.40
N GLY A 47 4.42 4.41 -5.94
CA GLY A 47 3.22 3.65 -6.29
C GLY A 47 3.47 2.55 -7.31
N ALA A 48 4.23 2.86 -8.37
CA ALA A 48 4.63 1.87 -9.37
C ALA A 48 5.47 0.74 -8.75
N ALA A 49 6.46 1.10 -7.91
CA ALA A 49 7.27 0.12 -7.19
C ALA A 49 6.41 -0.76 -6.28
N LEU A 50 5.45 -0.16 -5.57
CA LEU A 50 4.49 -0.90 -4.74
C LEU A 50 3.63 -1.84 -5.58
N ILE A 51 3.05 -1.44 -6.72
CA ILE A 51 2.25 -2.34 -7.57
C ILE A 51 3.05 -3.60 -7.98
N SER A 52 4.33 -3.44 -8.29
CA SER A 52 5.22 -4.53 -8.66
C SER A 52 5.83 -5.29 -7.47
N ASP A 53 5.58 -4.87 -6.22
CA ASP A 53 6.14 -5.49 -5.02
C ASP A 53 5.50 -6.87 -4.77
N ARG A 54 6.31 -7.92 -4.96
CA ARG A 54 5.92 -9.33 -4.81
C ARG A 54 6.02 -9.87 -3.38
N GLN A 55 6.19 -9.03 -2.37
CA GLN A 55 6.26 -9.42 -0.96
C GLN A 55 5.30 -8.63 -0.08
N ARG A 56 4.97 -7.38 -0.46
CA ARG A 56 4.19 -6.46 0.37
C ARG A 56 2.79 -6.17 -0.18
N SER A 57 2.67 -5.73 -1.43
CA SER A 57 1.37 -5.35 -2.01
C SER A 57 0.73 -6.50 -2.81
N LEU A 58 1.55 -7.30 -3.49
CA LEU A 58 1.15 -8.48 -4.26
C LEU A 58 0.13 -8.20 -5.37
N CYS A 59 -0.01 -6.96 -5.84
CA CYS A 59 -1.05 -6.58 -6.80
C CYS A 59 -0.94 -7.39 -8.11
N THR A 60 0.29 -7.55 -8.62
CA THR A 60 0.57 -8.29 -9.86
C THR A 60 0.34 -9.80 -9.73
N LEU A 61 0.16 -10.36 -8.54
CA LEU A 61 -0.25 -11.77 -8.42
C LEU A 61 -1.67 -12.02 -8.93
N CYS A 62 -2.50 -10.97 -8.98
CA CYS A 62 -3.90 -11.07 -9.42
C CYS A 62 -4.18 -10.27 -10.69
N HIS A 63 -3.54 -9.12 -10.86
CA HIS A 63 -3.82 -8.18 -11.93
C HIS A 63 -2.72 -8.17 -12.99
N SER A 64 -3.12 -8.12 -14.27
CA SER A 64 -2.28 -7.65 -15.37
C SER A 64 -2.35 -6.13 -15.51
N GLY A 65 -1.42 -5.56 -16.28
CA GLY A 65 -1.43 -4.15 -16.63
C GLY A 65 -0.14 -3.71 -17.34
N PRO A 66 0.05 -2.40 -17.55
CA PRO A 66 1.24 -1.83 -18.17
C PRO A 66 2.41 -1.77 -17.16
N PHE A 67 2.68 -2.90 -16.50
CA PHE A 67 3.74 -3.06 -15.50
C PHE A 67 4.90 -3.89 -16.08
N PRO A 68 6.13 -3.77 -15.55
CA PRO A 68 7.24 -4.66 -15.91
C PRO A 68 6.91 -6.14 -15.65
N ASP A 69 7.69 -7.03 -16.29
CA ASP A 69 7.65 -8.48 -16.07
C ASP A 69 6.26 -9.13 -16.27
N SER A 70 5.63 -8.89 -17.42
CA SER A 70 4.27 -9.38 -17.75
C SER A 70 4.05 -10.88 -17.56
N HIS A 71 5.09 -11.69 -17.73
CA HIS A 71 5.04 -13.13 -17.49
C HIS A 71 4.80 -13.52 -16.01
N LEU A 72 4.96 -12.58 -15.08
CA LEU A 72 4.72 -12.77 -13.65
C LEU A 72 3.33 -12.28 -13.20
N HIS A 73 2.52 -11.74 -14.11
CA HIS A 73 1.21 -11.19 -13.81
C HIS A 73 0.15 -12.27 -13.75
N GLY A 74 -0.76 -12.15 -12.78
CA GLY A 74 -1.94 -13.01 -12.68
C GLY A 74 -3.10 -12.53 -13.53
N THR A 75 -4.10 -13.41 -13.67
CA THR A 75 -5.36 -13.18 -14.41
C THR A 75 -6.59 -13.41 -13.55
N LEU A 76 -6.43 -13.44 -12.22
CA LEU A 76 -7.53 -13.64 -11.27
C LEU A 76 -8.42 -12.41 -11.11
N ALA A 77 -7.91 -11.23 -11.49
CA ALA A 77 -8.62 -9.95 -11.39
C ALA A 77 -8.46 -9.15 -12.70
N PRO A 78 -9.29 -8.12 -12.93
CA PRO A 78 -9.29 -7.37 -14.18
C PRO A 78 -7.97 -6.67 -14.48
N ASP A 79 -7.67 -6.49 -15.77
CA ASP A 79 -6.54 -5.68 -16.24
C ASP A 79 -6.67 -4.22 -15.73
N LEU A 80 -5.56 -3.68 -15.22
CA LEU A 80 -5.49 -2.31 -14.70
C LEU A 80 -5.13 -1.26 -15.76
N THR A 81 -4.90 -1.66 -17.00
CA THR A 81 -4.76 -0.75 -18.14
C THR A 81 -5.98 0.19 -18.22
N GLY A 82 -5.72 1.48 -18.39
CA GLY A 82 -6.75 2.51 -18.50
C GLY A 82 -7.56 2.75 -17.22
N VAL A 83 -7.17 2.22 -16.06
CA VAL A 83 -7.94 2.39 -14.80
C VAL A 83 -8.09 3.86 -14.41
N GLY A 84 -7.06 4.69 -14.64
CA GLY A 84 -7.07 6.13 -14.38
C GLY A 84 -7.96 6.93 -15.34
N ALA A 85 -8.39 6.34 -16.45
CA ALA A 85 -9.42 6.92 -17.33
C ALA A 85 -10.84 6.48 -16.93
N ARG A 86 -10.97 5.30 -16.32
CA ARG A 86 -12.27 4.71 -15.95
C ARG A 86 -12.76 5.13 -14.57
N LEU A 87 -11.85 5.44 -13.65
CA LEU A 87 -12.16 5.72 -12.25
C LEU A 87 -11.51 7.02 -11.79
N SER A 88 -12.24 7.77 -10.96
CA SER A 88 -11.68 8.89 -10.21
C SER A 88 -10.68 8.43 -9.16
N GLU A 89 -9.85 9.36 -8.70
CA GLU A 89 -8.87 9.12 -7.63
C GLU A 89 -9.51 8.51 -6.38
N GLY A 90 -10.64 9.06 -5.90
CA GLY A 90 -11.32 8.54 -4.73
C GLY A 90 -11.96 7.16 -4.93
N GLN A 91 -12.38 6.84 -6.15
CA GLN A 91 -12.89 5.51 -6.51
C GLN A 91 -11.77 4.47 -6.54
N ILE A 92 -10.58 4.84 -7.02
CA ILE A 92 -9.38 4.00 -6.94
C ILE A 92 -9.00 3.79 -5.47
N ARG A 93 -8.98 4.86 -4.67
CA ARG A 93 -8.67 4.81 -3.24
C ARG A 93 -9.57 3.83 -2.49
N LEU A 94 -10.89 3.88 -2.67
CA LEU A 94 -11.79 2.94 -2.00
C LEU A 94 -11.50 1.49 -2.37
N ARG A 95 -11.18 1.20 -3.64
CA ARG A 95 -10.89 -0.16 -4.10
C ARG A 95 -9.64 -0.72 -3.42
N VAL A 96 -8.59 0.09 -3.28
CA VAL A 96 -7.35 -0.33 -2.57
C VAL A 96 -7.60 -0.43 -1.06
N VAL A 97 -8.31 0.52 -0.47
CA VAL A 97 -8.59 0.56 0.98
C VAL A 97 -9.46 -0.63 1.42
N ASP A 98 -10.60 -0.84 0.76
CA ASP A 98 -11.62 -1.80 1.18
C ASP A 98 -12.58 -2.20 0.04
N MET A 99 -12.07 -2.94 -0.95
CA MET A 99 -12.87 -3.44 -2.08
C MET A 99 -14.12 -4.23 -1.63
N LYS A 100 -14.08 -4.86 -0.45
CA LYS A 100 -15.21 -5.62 0.11
C LYS A 100 -16.46 -4.76 0.37
N ARG A 101 -16.33 -3.44 0.49
CA ARG A 101 -17.46 -2.51 0.55
C ARG A 101 -18.24 -2.45 -0.77
N LEU A 102 -17.54 -2.63 -1.89
CA LEU A 102 -18.11 -2.59 -3.24
C LEU A 102 -18.52 -3.99 -3.72
N ALA A 103 -17.72 -4.99 -3.38
CA ALA A 103 -17.94 -6.38 -3.76
C ALA A 103 -17.63 -7.31 -2.57
N PRO A 104 -18.62 -7.64 -1.73
CA PRO A 104 -18.39 -8.41 -0.49
C PRO A 104 -17.64 -9.74 -0.69
N ASN A 105 -17.91 -10.41 -1.82
CA ASN A 105 -17.34 -11.71 -2.18
C ASN A 105 -16.01 -11.60 -2.95
N THR A 106 -15.44 -10.40 -3.09
CA THR A 106 -14.14 -10.23 -3.76
C THR A 106 -13.02 -10.96 -3.03
N ILE A 107 -12.10 -11.52 -3.81
CA ILE A 107 -10.83 -12.06 -3.34
C ILE A 107 -9.77 -10.96 -3.14
N MET A 108 -9.98 -9.76 -3.69
CA MET A 108 -9.08 -8.63 -3.50
C MET A 108 -9.02 -8.26 -2.00
N PRO A 109 -7.83 -8.20 -1.39
CA PRO A 109 -7.70 -7.84 0.02
C PRO A 109 -8.17 -6.40 0.30
N SER A 110 -8.69 -6.15 1.50
CA SER A 110 -8.83 -4.79 2.02
C SER A 110 -7.49 -4.37 2.64
N TYR A 111 -6.71 -3.55 1.94
CA TYR A 111 -5.31 -3.29 2.31
C TYR A 111 -5.15 -2.39 3.54
N TYR A 112 -6.14 -1.53 3.84
CA TYR A 112 -6.08 -0.60 4.96
C TYR A 112 -6.87 -1.03 6.20
N ARG A 113 -7.53 -2.19 6.17
CA ARG A 113 -8.30 -2.66 7.33
C ARG A 113 -7.42 -3.45 8.28
N VAL A 114 -7.58 -3.19 9.57
CA VAL A 114 -7.09 -4.09 10.61
C VAL A 114 -8.05 -5.27 10.73
N ALA A 115 -7.51 -6.49 10.77
CA ALA A 115 -8.28 -7.69 11.03
C ALA A 115 -8.59 -7.79 12.54
N GLU A 116 -9.65 -7.10 12.98
CA GLU A 116 -10.05 -7.02 14.41
C GLU A 116 -11.09 -8.08 14.84
N GLU A 117 -11.66 -8.82 13.89
CA GLU A 117 -12.73 -9.78 14.17
C GLU A 117 -12.24 -10.96 15.02
N GLN A 118 -12.94 -11.20 16.12
CA GLN A 118 -12.63 -12.24 17.10
C GLN A 118 -12.68 -13.63 16.44
N GLY A 119 -11.70 -14.48 16.72
CA GLY A 119 -11.58 -15.81 16.12
C GLY A 119 -10.78 -15.86 14.82
N ARG A 120 -10.36 -14.72 14.25
CA ARG A 120 -9.42 -14.72 13.12
C ARG A 120 -8.01 -15.11 13.57
N ARG A 121 -7.43 -16.11 12.91
CA ARG A 121 -6.04 -16.55 13.11
C ARG A 121 -5.07 -15.62 12.38
N VAL A 122 -4.85 -14.43 12.93
CA VAL A 122 -3.89 -13.45 12.41
C VAL A 122 -2.51 -13.73 13.00
N ALA A 123 -1.50 -13.88 12.13
CA ALA A 123 -0.11 -14.05 12.54
C ALA A 123 0.34 -12.86 13.39
N THR A 124 1.14 -13.12 14.43
CA THR A 124 1.51 -12.11 15.46
C THR A 124 2.02 -10.81 14.87
N VAL A 125 2.84 -10.88 13.80
CA VAL A 125 3.45 -9.71 13.16
C VAL A 125 2.44 -8.75 12.51
N TRP A 126 1.24 -9.23 12.17
CA TRP A 126 0.19 -8.50 11.46
C TRP A 126 -0.98 -8.06 12.35
N ARG A 127 -0.98 -8.41 13.63
CA ARG A 127 -2.06 -8.03 14.55
C ARG A 127 -2.05 -6.51 14.77
N GLY A 128 -3.23 -5.89 14.77
CA GLY A 128 -3.39 -4.46 15.01
C GLY A 128 -2.88 -3.56 13.88
N LYS A 129 -2.55 -4.13 12.71
CA LYS A 129 -1.96 -3.39 11.59
C LYS A 129 -2.71 -3.66 10.28
N PRO A 130 -2.80 -2.67 9.39
CA PRO A 130 -3.21 -2.89 8.01
C PRO A 130 -2.07 -3.57 7.23
N ILE A 131 -2.37 -4.05 6.02
CA ILE A 131 -1.37 -4.59 5.10
C ILE A 131 -0.48 -3.47 4.56
N LEU A 132 -1.11 -2.34 4.19
CA LEU A 132 -0.43 -1.14 3.69
C LEU A 132 -0.75 0.06 4.59
N THR A 133 0.19 0.99 4.69
CA THR A 133 -0.04 2.27 5.38
C THR A 133 -0.88 3.21 4.50
N GLY A 134 -1.41 4.28 5.10
CA GLY A 134 -2.15 5.29 4.35
C GLY A 134 -1.28 5.93 3.26
N ALA A 135 -0.01 6.22 3.57
CA ALA A 135 0.95 6.77 2.60
C ALA A 135 1.21 5.82 1.43
N ASP A 136 1.39 4.51 1.68
CA ASP A 136 1.56 3.53 0.60
C ASP A 136 0.35 3.50 -0.34
N ILE A 137 -0.86 3.60 0.23
CA ILE A 137 -2.09 3.61 -0.56
C ILE A 137 -2.18 4.88 -1.39
N GLU A 138 -1.84 6.05 -0.83
CA GLU A 138 -1.82 7.29 -1.60
C GLU A 138 -0.79 7.26 -2.74
N ASP A 139 0.37 6.63 -2.54
CA ASP A 139 1.35 6.41 -3.60
C ASP A 139 0.79 5.50 -4.71
N ILE A 140 0.14 4.38 -4.35
CA ILE A 140 -0.53 3.47 -5.31
C ILE A 140 -1.63 4.21 -6.08
N VAL A 141 -2.47 4.97 -5.38
CA VAL A 141 -3.55 5.75 -6.01
C VAL A 141 -2.96 6.77 -6.98
N ALA A 142 -1.92 7.51 -6.58
CA ALA A 142 -1.23 8.45 -7.43
C ALA A 142 -0.71 7.79 -8.71
N TYR A 143 -0.12 6.59 -8.62
CA TYR A 143 0.32 5.85 -9.80
C TYR A 143 -0.85 5.36 -10.67
N LEU A 144 -1.85 4.70 -10.10
CA LEU A 144 -2.96 4.14 -10.89
C LEU A 144 -3.77 5.22 -11.62
N THR A 145 -3.86 6.43 -11.07
CA THR A 145 -4.51 7.57 -11.76
C THR A 145 -3.76 8.02 -13.03
N THR A 146 -2.48 7.70 -13.18
CA THR A 146 -1.73 8.02 -14.41
C THR A 146 -1.99 7.02 -15.54
N LEU A 147 -2.58 5.86 -15.25
CA LEU A 147 -2.82 4.79 -16.23
C LEU A 147 -4.10 5.07 -17.04
N LYS A 148 -4.03 5.98 -18.00
CA LYS A 148 -5.20 6.41 -18.79
C LYS A 148 -5.40 5.66 -20.11
N GLY A 149 -4.43 4.84 -20.52
CA GLY A 149 -4.40 4.16 -21.82
C GLY A 149 -3.41 4.81 -22.77
#